data_AF-A0A9D7JRH5-F1
#
_entry.id   AF-A0A9D7JRH5-F1
#
_cell.length_a   1.000
_cell.length_b   1.000
_cell.length_c   1.000
_cell.angle_alpha   90.00
_cell.angle_beta   90.00
_cell.angle_gamma   90.00
#
_symmetry.space_group_name_H-M   'P 1'
#
loop_
_entity.id
_entity.type
_entity.pdbx_description
1 polymer ?
#
loop_
_entity_poly.entity_id
_entity_poly.type
_entity_poly.pdbx_seq_one_letter_code
_entity_poly.pdbx_strand_id
1 'polypeptide(L)'
;MTEEEINKRRISFKEIEARAQANIAKGFNGKAIIAFIDLLGFSNEINTNWSKNPDPLLRIMKLKAYWDILNDRKATNLFFEYDETTLIIETKYPEVITFSDSFILVLPLDNENPTTILASILTVTTSILEIWRNCIDEGFTIRGGVDYNEVYHNGLDIVGPGLITAYEMESKKAKISRILISDNIKKNN
;
A
#
# COMPACT_ATOMS: atom_id res chain seq x y z
N MET A 1 -30.44 -11.08 -32.60
CA MET A 1 -29.92 -10.14 -31.59
C MET A 1 -30.67 -8.83 -31.80
N THR A 2 -31.41 -8.36 -30.81
CA THR A 2 -32.25 -7.14 -30.94
C THR A 2 -31.36 -5.89 -31.02
N GLU A 3 -31.88 -4.78 -31.55
CA GLU A 3 -31.18 -3.49 -31.53
C GLU A 3 -30.79 -3.07 -30.11
N GLU A 4 -31.61 -3.42 -29.13
CA GLU A 4 -31.33 -3.21 -27.71
C GLU A 4 -30.12 -4.01 -27.21
N GLU A 5 -29.97 -5.26 -27.63
CA GLU A 5 -28.81 -6.11 -27.31
C GLU A 5 -27.52 -5.62 -28.00
N ILE A 6 -27.63 -5.07 -29.21
CA ILE A 6 -26.51 -4.45 -29.92
C ILE A 6 -26.07 -3.17 -29.20
N ASN A 7 -27.02 -2.33 -28.79
CA ASN A 7 -26.73 -1.06 -28.12
C ASN A 7 -26.11 -1.29 -26.72
N LYS A 8 -26.53 -2.33 -25.98
CA LYS A 8 -25.91 -2.73 -24.70
C LYS A 8 -24.43 -3.13 -24.84
N ARG A 9 -24.00 -3.59 -26.02
CA ARG A 9 -22.62 -4.01 -26.31
C ARG A 9 -21.77 -2.92 -26.93
N ARG A 10 -22.39 -1.86 -27.48
CA ARG A 10 -21.69 -0.77 -28.14
C ARG A 10 -21.19 0.20 -27.07
N ILE A 11 -19.87 0.28 -26.93
CA ILE A 11 -19.21 1.24 -26.05
C ILE A 11 -18.54 2.28 -26.94
N SER A 12 -18.88 3.55 -26.75
CA SER A 12 -18.26 4.65 -27.47
C SER A 12 -16.99 5.14 -26.77
N PHE A 13 -16.05 5.70 -27.54
CA PHE A 13 -14.85 6.33 -26.99
C PHE A 13 -15.19 7.44 -25.97
N LYS A 14 -16.23 8.24 -26.25
CA LYS A 14 -16.68 9.31 -25.36
C LYS A 14 -17.17 8.78 -24.01
N GLU A 15 -17.87 7.65 -24.00
CA GLU A 15 -18.31 7.02 -22.75
C GLU A 15 -17.12 6.48 -21.94
N ILE A 16 -16.13 5.88 -22.62
CA ILE A 16 -14.89 5.41 -21.99
C ILE A 16 -14.16 6.58 -21.34
N GLU A 17 -13.95 7.67 -22.10
CA GLU A 17 -13.24 8.85 -21.62
C GLU A 17 -13.97 9.53 -20.45
N ALA A 18 -15.28 9.72 -20.56
CA ALA A 18 -16.08 10.28 -19.48
C ALA A 18 -16.03 9.42 -18.20
N ARG A 19 -16.07 8.08 -18.36
CA ARG A 19 -15.94 7.16 -17.23
C ARG A 19 -14.53 7.22 -16.62
N ALA A 20 -13.49 7.28 -17.45
CA ALA A 20 -12.11 7.40 -16.99
C ALA A 20 -11.89 8.69 -16.20
N GLN A 21 -12.33 9.84 -16.73
CA GLN A 21 -12.27 11.13 -16.04
C GLN A 21 -13.04 11.09 -14.71
N ALA A 22 -14.23 10.48 -14.68
CA ALA A 22 -15.01 10.33 -13.46
C ALA A 22 -14.33 9.42 -12.41
N ASN A 23 -13.58 8.41 -12.85
CA ASN A 23 -12.80 7.56 -11.93
C ASN A 23 -11.57 8.32 -11.40
N ILE A 24 -10.86 9.05 -12.27
CA ILE A 24 -9.71 9.90 -11.90
C ILE A 24 -10.13 10.93 -10.84
N ALA A 25 -11.28 11.58 -11.02
CA ALA A 25 -11.78 12.60 -10.10
C ALA A 25 -12.16 12.08 -8.70
N LYS A 26 -12.34 10.76 -8.53
CA LYS A 26 -12.66 10.14 -7.23
C LYS A 26 -11.42 9.67 -6.46
N GLY A 27 -10.28 9.58 -7.14
CA GLY A 27 -9.04 9.09 -6.56
C GLY A 27 -8.19 10.21 -5.96
N PHE A 28 -7.15 9.79 -5.25
CA PHE A 28 -6.02 10.65 -4.93
C PHE A 28 -5.06 10.71 -6.13
N ASN A 29 -4.54 11.90 -6.43
CA ASN A 29 -3.45 12.10 -7.40
C ASN A 29 -2.48 13.14 -6.84
N GLY A 30 -1.29 12.71 -6.46
CA GLY A 30 -0.30 13.61 -5.88
C GLY A 30 0.88 12.88 -5.28
N LYS A 31 1.69 13.60 -4.50
CA LYS A 31 2.84 13.02 -3.81
C LYS A 31 2.42 12.25 -2.57
N ALA A 32 2.99 11.06 -2.41
CA ALA A 32 2.78 10.21 -1.25
C ALA A 32 4.09 9.53 -0.84
N ILE A 33 4.12 8.97 0.36
CA ILE A 33 5.05 7.90 0.70
C ILE A 33 4.39 6.58 0.28
N ILE A 34 5.04 5.82 -0.59
CA ILE A 34 4.52 4.58 -1.16
C ILE A 34 5.45 3.44 -0.77
N ALA A 35 4.89 2.34 -0.26
CA ALA A 35 5.64 1.10 -0.06
C ALA A 35 5.02 -0.03 -0.87
N PHE A 36 5.87 -0.83 -1.52
CA PHE A 36 5.50 -2.12 -2.10
C PHE A 36 6.18 -3.22 -1.29
N ILE A 37 5.39 -4.13 -0.74
CA ILE A 37 5.84 -5.17 0.18
C ILE A 37 5.33 -6.51 -0.33
N ASP A 38 6.21 -7.51 -0.33
CA ASP A 38 5.94 -8.87 -0.80
C ASP A 38 6.25 -9.87 0.32
N LEU A 39 5.37 -10.89 0.47
CA LEU A 39 5.58 -11.99 1.40
C LEU A 39 6.46 -13.07 0.76
N LEU A 40 7.65 -13.27 1.33
CA LEU A 40 8.56 -14.29 0.85
C LEU A 40 8.04 -15.70 1.17
N GLY A 41 7.91 -16.52 0.12
CA GLY A 41 7.58 -17.95 0.22
C GLY A 41 6.09 -18.28 0.20
N PHE A 42 5.20 -17.28 0.28
CA PHE A 42 3.75 -17.51 0.35
C PHE A 42 3.19 -18.17 -0.91
N SER A 43 3.61 -17.71 -2.09
CA SER A 43 3.25 -18.35 -3.37
C SER A 43 3.59 -19.84 -3.42
N ASN A 44 4.75 -20.25 -2.89
CA ASN A 44 5.11 -21.67 -2.83
C ASN A 44 4.22 -22.43 -1.82
N GLU A 45 3.90 -21.80 -0.69
CA GLU A 45 3.00 -22.39 0.30
C GLU A 45 1.61 -22.64 -0.28
N ILE A 46 1.01 -21.66 -0.97
CA ILE A 46 -0.31 -21.82 -1.61
C ILE A 46 -0.31 -22.99 -2.59
N ASN A 47 0.71 -23.09 -3.44
CA ASN A 47 0.80 -24.16 -4.44
C ASN A 47 0.95 -25.56 -3.84
N THR A 48 1.57 -25.68 -2.66
CA THR A 48 1.92 -26.98 -2.06
C THR A 48 0.95 -27.40 -0.97
N ASN A 49 0.31 -26.44 -0.29
CA ASN A 49 -0.45 -26.65 0.93
C ASN A 49 -1.87 -26.09 0.87
N TRP A 50 -2.41 -25.83 -0.32
CA TRP A 50 -3.81 -25.41 -0.48
C TRP A 50 -4.76 -26.34 0.29
N SER A 51 -5.62 -25.76 1.14
CA SER A 51 -6.58 -26.48 1.99
C SER A 51 -5.95 -27.51 2.97
N LYS A 52 -4.65 -27.41 3.27
CA LYS A 52 -3.98 -28.22 4.30
C LYS A 52 -3.83 -27.44 5.60
N ASN A 53 -3.49 -28.12 6.69
CA ASN A 53 -3.15 -27.47 7.96
C ASN A 53 -1.63 -27.27 8.10
N PRO A 54 -1.16 -26.09 8.56
CA PRO A 54 -1.96 -24.88 8.81
C PRO A 54 -2.49 -24.25 7.50
N ASP A 55 -3.72 -23.74 7.52
CA ASP A 55 -4.43 -23.23 6.33
C ASP A 55 -3.78 -21.94 5.79
N PRO A 56 -3.15 -21.98 4.60
CA PRO A 56 -2.51 -20.82 4.00
C PRO A 56 -3.48 -19.67 3.72
N LEU A 57 -4.74 -19.98 3.38
CA LEU A 57 -5.76 -18.97 3.11
C LEU A 57 -6.11 -18.22 4.39
N LEU A 58 -6.36 -18.93 5.49
CA LEU A 58 -6.64 -18.31 6.77
C LEU A 58 -5.48 -17.42 7.24
N ARG A 59 -4.23 -17.86 7.06
CA ARG A 59 -3.04 -17.08 7.45
C ARG A 59 -2.98 -15.74 6.73
N ILE A 60 -3.08 -15.72 5.39
CA ILE A 60 -3.08 -14.45 4.64
C ILE A 60 -4.31 -13.59 4.94
N MET A 61 -5.48 -14.19 5.16
CA MET A 61 -6.69 -13.44 5.50
C MET A 61 -6.58 -12.79 6.88
N LYS A 62 -5.91 -13.41 7.87
CA LYS A 62 -5.62 -12.74 9.14
C LYS A 62 -4.72 -11.52 8.98
N LEU A 63 -3.70 -11.63 8.14
CA LEU A 63 -2.79 -10.51 7.84
C LEU A 63 -3.55 -9.32 7.22
N LYS A 64 -4.51 -9.59 6.33
CA LYS A 64 -5.37 -8.56 5.72
C LYS A 64 -6.39 -7.99 6.73
N ALA A 65 -7.03 -8.86 7.51
CA ALA A 65 -8.01 -8.47 8.51
C ALA A 65 -7.46 -7.53 9.59
N TYR A 66 -6.16 -7.65 9.93
CA TYR A 66 -5.50 -6.69 10.81
C TYR A 66 -5.64 -5.25 10.31
N TRP A 67 -5.41 -5.03 9.01
CA TRP A 67 -5.52 -3.72 8.37
C TRP A 67 -6.95 -3.24 8.25
N ASP A 68 -7.89 -4.14 7.93
CA ASP A 68 -9.31 -3.82 7.90
C ASP A 68 -9.78 -3.30 9.28
N ILE A 69 -9.34 -3.95 10.37
CA ILE A 69 -9.67 -3.53 11.74
C ILE A 69 -9.07 -2.15 12.07
N LEU A 70 -7.83 -1.88 11.66
CA LEU A 70 -7.22 -0.56 11.89
C LEU A 70 -7.96 0.54 11.13
N ASN A 71 -8.37 0.26 9.89
CA ASN A 71 -9.16 1.17 9.07
C ASN A 71 -10.55 1.43 9.68
N ASP A 72 -11.25 0.38 10.11
CA ASP A 72 -12.55 0.49 10.79
C ASP A 72 -12.48 1.34 12.07
N ARG A 73 -11.38 1.19 12.82
CA ARG A 73 -11.10 1.98 14.02
C ARG A 73 -10.63 3.39 13.73
N LYS A 74 -10.34 3.72 12.47
CA LYS A 74 -9.69 4.98 12.06
C LYS A 74 -8.42 5.24 12.87
N ALA A 75 -7.61 4.20 13.05
CA ALA A 75 -6.40 4.28 13.84
C ALA A 75 -5.45 5.36 13.28
N THR A 76 -4.71 6.00 14.17
CA THR A 76 -3.71 7.03 13.85
C THR A 76 -2.42 6.74 14.61
N ASN A 77 -1.29 7.18 14.06
CA ASN A 77 -0.02 7.23 14.75
C ASN A 77 0.13 8.60 15.41
N LEU A 78 0.44 8.57 16.71
CA LEU A 78 0.66 9.75 17.54
C LEU A 78 2.15 9.89 17.83
N PHE A 79 2.71 11.05 17.54
CA PHE A 79 4.09 11.37 17.84
C PHE A 79 4.12 12.40 18.97
N PHE A 80 4.78 12.04 20.07
CA PHE A 80 4.89 12.89 21.27
C PHE A 80 6.30 13.44 21.43
N GLU A 81 6.43 14.52 22.20
CA GLU A 81 7.72 14.96 22.72
C GLU A 81 8.29 13.95 23.73
N TYR A 82 9.51 14.21 24.19
CA TYR A 82 10.20 13.36 25.17
C TYR A 82 9.44 13.22 26.51
N ASP A 83 8.52 14.15 26.80
CA ASP A 83 7.67 14.10 27.99
C ASP A 83 6.50 13.09 27.88
N GLU A 84 6.31 12.46 26.72
CA GLU A 84 5.24 11.50 26.39
C GLU A 84 3.81 12.06 26.56
N THR A 85 3.63 13.37 26.71
CA THR A 85 2.32 14.01 26.94
C THR A 85 2.01 15.10 25.93
N THR A 86 3.03 15.78 25.41
CA THR A 86 2.88 16.85 24.42
C THR A 86 2.82 16.24 23.02
N LEU A 87 1.64 16.28 22.38
CA LEU A 87 1.45 15.79 21.02
C LEU A 87 2.12 16.73 20.02
N ILE A 88 3.05 16.19 19.22
CA ILE A 88 3.71 16.90 18.12
C ILE A 88 2.84 16.84 16.87
N ILE A 89 2.45 15.63 16.47
CA ILE A 89 1.69 15.40 15.25
C ILE A 89 0.93 14.07 15.32
N GLU A 90 -0.29 14.09 14.79
CA GLU A 90 -1.11 12.91 14.54
C GLU A 90 -1.11 12.65 13.04
N THR A 91 -0.89 11.40 12.63
CA THR A 91 -0.93 10.98 11.23
C THR A 91 -1.81 9.76 11.08
N LYS A 92 -2.58 9.70 10.00
CA LYS A 92 -3.36 8.50 9.68
C LYS A 92 -2.43 7.37 9.25
N TYR A 93 -2.85 6.13 9.52
CA TYR A 93 -2.21 4.98 8.88
C TYR A 93 -2.32 5.08 7.35
N PRO A 94 -1.35 4.51 6.60
CA PRO A 94 -1.41 4.45 5.15
C PRO A 94 -2.65 3.67 4.70
N GLU A 95 -3.18 4.05 3.55
CA GLU A 95 -4.13 3.21 2.85
C GLU A 95 -3.42 1.93 2.39
N VAL A 96 -4.07 0.79 2.61
CA VAL A 96 -3.51 -0.52 2.29
C VAL A 96 -4.29 -1.13 1.13
N ILE A 97 -3.62 -1.26 -0.01
CA ILE A 97 -4.14 -1.98 -1.18
C ILE A 97 -3.42 -3.31 -1.23
N THR A 98 -4.15 -4.42 -1.36
CA THR A 98 -3.54 -5.75 -1.46
C THR A 98 -3.79 -6.38 -2.81
N PHE A 99 -2.77 -7.03 -3.36
CA PHE A 99 -2.89 -7.88 -4.54
C PHE A 99 -2.17 -9.19 -4.24
N SER A 100 -2.90 -10.31 -4.30
CA SER A 100 -2.38 -11.61 -3.83
C SER A 100 -1.84 -11.50 -2.39
N ASP A 101 -0.55 -11.77 -2.22
CA ASP A 101 0.31 -11.77 -1.04
C ASP A 101 1.16 -10.50 -0.91
N SER A 102 0.99 -9.55 -1.82
CA SER A 102 1.64 -8.24 -1.74
C SER A 102 0.76 -7.20 -1.07
N PHE A 103 1.40 -6.31 -0.32
CA PHE A 103 0.80 -5.15 0.34
C PHE A 103 1.38 -3.88 -0.27
N ILE A 104 0.50 -2.95 -0.64
CA ILE A 104 0.86 -1.64 -1.15
C ILE A 104 0.35 -0.62 -0.14
N LEU A 105 1.28 0.11 0.48
CA LEU A 105 0.96 1.18 1.41
C LEU A 105 1.04 2.51 0.67
N VAL A 106 0.01 3.33 0.79
CA VAL A 106 -0.02 4.68 0.23
C VAL A 106 -0.38 5.66 1.35
N LEU A 107 0.54 6.57 1.66
CA LEU A 107 0.28 7.68 2.57
C LEU A 107 0.38 9.00 1.81
N PRO A 108 -0.76 9.57 1.36
CA PRO A 108 -0.82 10.90 0.79
C PRO A 108 -0.17 11.95 1.69
N LEU A 109 0.56 12.89 1.11
CA LEU A 109 1.05 14.05 1.85
C LEU A 109 0.07 15.22 1.76
N ASP A 110 -0.40 15.68 2.92
CA ASP A 110 -1.23 16.89 3.02
C ASP A 110 -0.42 18.15 2.68
N ASN A 111 0.88 18.14 2.98
CA ASN A 111 1.84 19.19 2.64
C ASN A 111 3.28 18.65 2.69
N GLU A 112 4.21 19.39 2.10
CA GLU A 112 5.64 19.06 2.05
C GLU A 112 6.45 19.74 3.18
N ASN A 113 5.83 20.02 4.33
CA ASN A 113 6.58 20.48 5.50
C ASN A 113 7.52 19.37 5.99
N PRO A 114 8.79 19.66 6.36
CA PRO A 114 9.73 18.66 6.86
C PRO A 114 9.20 17.78 8.00
N THR A 115 8.45 18.35 8.96
CA THR A 115 7.85 17.60 10.07
C THR A 115 6.78 16.64 9.57
N THR A 116 5.91 17.07 8.64
CA THR A 116 4.89 16.22 8.01
C THR A 116 5.55 15.08 7.23
N ILE A 117 6.58 15.39 6.44
CA ILE A 117 7.31 14.37 5.66
C ILE A 117 7.95 13.34 6.61
N LEU A 118 8.63 13.80 7.66
CA LEU A 118 9.27 12.91 8.63
C LEU A 118 8.24 12.03 9.34
N ALA A 119 7.15 12.61 9.84
CA ALA A 119 6.08 11.86 10.49
C ALA A 119 5.46 10.83 9.54
N SER A 120 5.24 11.19 8.27
CA SER A 120 4.75 10.26 7.24
C SER A 120 5.71 9.11 6.96
N ILE A 121 7.02 9.38 6.88
CA ILE A 121 8.04 8.33 6.72
C ILE A 121 8.03 7.38 7.94
N LEU A 122 7.97 7.93 9.16
CA LEU A 122 7.92 7.14 10.39
C LEU A 122 6.63 6.32 10.48
N THR A 123 5.50 6.87 10.05
CA THR A 123 4.21 6.16 10.00
C THR A 123 4.22 5.01 9.02
N VAL A 124 4.72 5.21 7.80
CA VAL A 124 4.86 4.11 6.83
C VAL A 124 5.83 3.06 7.35
N THR A 125 6.96 3.48 7.95
CA THR A 125 7.94 2.54 8.54
C THR A 125 7.33 1.73 9.69
N THR A 126 6.57 2.36 10.58
CA THR A 126 5.86 1.69 11.68
C THR A 126 4.84 0.69 11.13
N SER A 127 4.08 1.08 10.11
CA SER A 127 3.11 0.19 9.44
C SER A 127 3.80 -1.03 8.81
N ILE A 128 4.96 -0.84 8.19
CA ILE A 128 5.79 -1.93 7.65
C ILE A 128 6.26 -2.86 8.77
N LEU A 129 6.69 -2.32 9.92
CA LEU A 129 7.11 -3.14 11.07
C LEU A 129 5.95 -3.96 11.62
N GLU A 130 4.74 -3.41 11.68
CA GLU A 130 3.53 -4.15 12.07
C GLU A 130 3.20 -5.28 11.10
N ILE A 131 3.22 -5.02 9.78
CA ILE A 131 3.10 -6.08 8.76
C ILE A 131 4.15 -7.15 8.98
N TRP A 132 5.42 -6.76 9.16
CA TRP A 132 6.50 -7.71 9.29
C TRP A 132 6.31 -8.60 10.52
N ARG A 133 5.96 -8.02 11.66
CA ARG A 133 5.66 -8.76 12.90
C ARG A 133 4.52 -9.75 12.69
N ASN A 134 3.40 -9.30 12.14
CA ASN A 134 2.26 -10.18 11.86
C ASN A 134 2.64 -11.31 10.88
N CYS A 135 3.47 -11.04 9.88
CA CYS A 135 3.97 -12.06 8.95
C CYS A 135 4.86 -13.08 9.65
N ILE A 136 5.76 -12.64 10.54
CA ILE A 136 6.65 -13.51 11.33
C ILE A 136 5.84 -14.44 12.23
N ASP A 137 4.81 -13.91 12.90
CA ASP A 137 3.91 -14.71 13.74
C ASP A 137 3.18 -15.79 12.92
N GLU A 138 2.87 -15.46 11.67
CA GLU A 138 2.32 -16.40 10.70
C GLU A 138 3.42 -17.12 9.90
N GLY A 139 4.67 -17.23 10.37
CA GLY A 139 5.73 -18.06 9.76
C GLY A 139 6.31 -17.59 8.42
N PHE A 140 6.08 -16.34 8.04
CA PHE A 140 6.61 -15.71 6.83
C PHE A 140 7.54 -14.55 7.17
N THR A 141 8.20 -14.01 6.15
CA THR A 141 8.94 -12.76 6.27
C THR A 141 8.69 -11.92 5.03
N ILE A 142 9.04 -10.64 5.07
CA ILE A 142 8.75 -9.71 3.98
C ILE A 142 10.00 -9.18 3.31
N ARG A 143 9.81 -8.65 2.11
CA ARG A 143 10.77 -7.78 1.42
C ARG A 143 10.01 -6.65 0.74
N GLY A 144 10.69 -5.58 0.37
CA GLY A 144 9.99 -4.45 -0.23
C GLY A 144 10.85 -3.25 -0.59
N GLY A 145 10.18 -2.24 -1.12
CA GLY A 145 10.74 -0.93 -1.41
C GLY A 145 9.79 0.17 -0.94
N VAL A 146 10.35 1.29 -0.46
CA VAL A 146 9.65 2.50 -0.08
C VAL A 146 10.17 3.66 -0.93
N ASP A 147 9.27 4.43 -1.52
CA ASP A 147 9.58 5.59 -2.34
C ASP A 147 8.75 6.81 -1.91
N TYR A 148 9.28 8.01 -2.19
CA TYR A 148 8.56 9.28 -2.07
C TYR A 148 8.40 9.89 -3.46
N ASN A 149 7.18 9.83 -4.00
CA ASN A 149 6.92 10.32 -5.36
C ASN A 149 5.42 10.47 -5.65
N GLU A 150 5.10 10.87 -6.88
CA GLU A 150 3.73 10.93 -7.37
C GLU A 150 3.10 9.53 -7.52
N VAL A 151 1.82 9.43 -7.16
CA VAL A 151 0.98 8.26 -7.33
C VAL A 151 -0.48 8.69 -7.51
N TYR A 152 -1.21 7.91 -8.30
CA TYR A 152 -2.66 7.94 -8.35
C TYR A 152 -3.23 6.64 -7.81
N HIS A 153 -4.27 6.70 -6.98
CA HIS A 153 -5.12 5.55 -6.67
C HIS A 153 -6.55 5.96 -6.39
N ASN A 154 -7.50 5.05 -6.64
CA ASN A 154 -8.92 5.21 -6.32
C ASN A 154 -9.47 4.06 -5.45
N GLY A 155 -8.59 3.30 -4.81
CA GLY A 155 -8.90 2.11 -4.02
C GLY A 155 -9.09 0.83 -4.84
N LEU A 156 -9.30 0.93 -6.15
CA LEU A 156 -9.35 -0.21 -7.07
C LEU A 156 -8.08 -0.27 -7.94
N ASP A 157 -7.72 0.87 -8.52
CA ASP A 157 -6.58 1.06 -9.38
C ASP A 157 -5.51 1.85 -8.63
N ILE A 158 -4.24 1.53 -8.91
CA ILE A 158 -3.08 2.31 -8.48
C ILE A 158 -2.03 2.33 -9.58
N VAL A 159 -1.55 3.53 -9.92
CA VAL A 159 -0.48 3.73 -10.91
C VAL A 159 0.36 4.95 -10.54
N GLY A 160 1.63 4.96 -10.93
CA GLY A 160 2.48 6.14 -10.79
C GLY A 160 3.96 5.81 -10.64
N PRO A 161 4.84 6.80 -10.83
CA PRO A 161 6.29 6.61 -10.73
C PRO A 161 6.73 6.12 -9.34
N GLY A 162 6.02 6.50 -8.28
CA GLY A 162 6.32 6.05 -6.91
C GLY A 162 6.09 4.55 -6.72
N LEU A 163 4.95 4.04 -7.19
CA LEU A 163 4.66 2.60 -7.16
C LEU A 163 5.68 1.81 -8.01
N ILE A 164 6.00 2.31 -9.21
CA ILE A 164 6.97 1.66 -10.10
C ILE A 164 8.32 1.54 -9.40
N THR A 165 8.82 2.62 -8.80
CA THR A 165 10.10 2.63 -8.10
C THR A 165 10.11 1.65 -6.92
N ALA A 166 9.07 1.67 -6.07
CA ALA A 166 8.94 0.75 -4.94
C ALA A 166 8.90 -0.73 -5.38
N TYR A 167 8.13 -1.04 -6.43
CA TYR A 167 8.04 -2.37 -7.01
C TYR A 167 9.37 -2.85 -7.61
N GLU A 168 10.09 -1.97 -8.33
CA GLU A 168 11.41 -2.32 -8.86
C GLU A 168 12.44 -2.54 -7.77
N MET A 169 12.38 -1.78 -6.68
CA MET A 169 13.24 -1.96 -5.53
C MET A 169 13.02 -3.32 -4.87
N GLU A 170 11.76 -3.72 -4.68
CA GLU A 170 11.42 -5.07 -4.22
C GLU A 170 11.97 -6.15 -5.18
N SER A 171 11.46 -6.17 -6.42
CA SER A 171 11.68 -7.27 -7.36
C SER A 171 13.13 -7.38 -7.86
N LYS A 172 13.77 -6.24 -8.11
CA LYS A 172 15.12 -6.19 -8.70
C LYS A 172 16.23 -6.08 -7.67
N LYS A 173 15.99 -5.46 -6.50
CA LYS A 173 17.05 -5.16 -5.52
C LYS A 173 16.88 -5.88 -4.18
N ALA A 174 15.67 -6.11 -3.67
CA ALA A 174 15.44 -6.78 -2.40
C ALA A 174 15.52 -8.32 -2.54
N LYS A 175 16.74 -8.85 -2.74
CA LYS A 175 16.99 -10.29 -2.94
C LYS A 175 16.86 -11.15 -1.68
N ILE A 176 16.74 -10.52 -0.52
CA ILE A 176 16.57 -11.15 0.78
C ILE A 176 15.48 -10.41 1.54
N SER A 177 15.10 -10.91 2.72
CA SER A 177 14.14 -10.24 3.60
C SER A 177 14.70 -8.90 4.11
N ARG A 178 14.31 -7.83 3.44
CA ARG A 178 14.68 -6.44 3.78
C ARG A 178 13.75 -5.46 3.08
N ILE A 179 13.67 -4.27 3.66
CA ILE A 179 12.96 -3.13 3.10
C ILE A 179 14.00 -2.13 2.64
N LEU A 180 13.92 -1.71 1.38
CA LEU A 180 14.80 -0.70 0.81
C LEU A 180 14.07 0.65 0.79
N ILE A 181 14.79 1.72 1.11
CA ILE A 181 14.27 3.09 1.07
C ILE A 181 14.95 3.81 -0.10
N SER A 182 14.17 4.45 -0.96
CA SER A 182 14.69 5.11 -2.15
C SER A 182 15.45 6.38 -1.80
N ASP A 183 16.30 6.84 -2.71
CA ASP A 183 16.97 8.13 -2.58
C ASP A 183 16.03 9.33 -2.82
N ASN A 184 14.84 9.13 -3.41
CA ASN A 184 13.88 10.23 -3.59
C ASN A 184 13.39 10.78 -2.24
N ILE A 185 13.41 9.97 -1.19
CA ILE A 185 13.12 10.39 0.19
C ILE A 185 14.14 11.41 0.70
N LYS A 186 15.37 11.38 0.19
CA LYS A 186 16.45 12.29 0.62
C LYS A 186 16.40 13.67 -0.06
N LYS A 187 15.36 14.01 -0.82
CA LYS A 187 15.35 15.25 -1.61
C LYS A 187 15.52 16.49 -0.72
N ASN A 188 16.77 16.97 -0.68
CA ASN A 188 17.16 18.31 -0.28
C ASN A 188 16.54 19.28 -1.28
N ASN A 189 15.61 20.11 -0.83
CA ASN A 189 15.39 21.40 -1.48
C ASN A 189 16.50 22.36 -1.07
#